data_AF-A0A1G2VDM2-F1
#
_entry.id   AF-A0A1G2VDM2-F1
#
_cell.length_a   1.000
_cell.length_b   1.000
_cell.length_c   1.000
_cell.angle_alpha   90.00
_cell.angle_beta   90.00
_cell.angle_gamma   90.00
#
_symmetry.space_group_name_H-M   'P 1'
#
loop_
_entity.id
_entity.type
_entity.pdbx_description
1 polymer ?
#
loop_
_entity_poly.entity_id
_entity_poly.type
_entity_poly.pdbx_seq_one_letter_code
_entity_poly.pdbx_strand_id
1 'polypeptide(L)'
;MTLIETLVAITILTVAIIAPMSLTMQSLSASYYARDQIAAFNLGQEAIESVRAIRDGNILRIAYDQPDPECSPMTLLCSIPIGTPFVIDTRDNAITVCTGACPPLQTDGDLYGYQSGWADTRYTRIVNADFVEGTTDEIRVSVEVTWIAGPRQTRTFTIYENLYRWVNDGSSV
;
A
#
# COMPACT_ATOMS: atom_id res chain seq x y z
N MET A 1 -63.23 -7.07 5.91
CA MET A 1 -61.87 -6.60 6.26
C MET A 1 -62.01 -5.29 7.02
N THR A 2 -61.43 -5.19 8.22
CA THR A 2 -61.64 -4.04 9.11
C THR A 2 -60.45 -3.07 9.07
N LEU A 3 -60.65 -1.80 9.43
CA LEU A 3 -59.57 -0.80 9.45
C LEU A 3 -58.44 -1.18 10.43
N ILE A 4 -58.79 -1.81 11.55
CA ILE A 4 -57.81 -2.32 12.52
C ILE A 4 -56.96 -3.46 11.94
N GLU A 5 -57.55 -4.31 11.09
CA GLU A 5 -56.85 -5.39 10.38
C GLU A 5 -55.82 -4.84 9.38
N THR A 6 -56.16 -3.77 8.64
CA THR A 6 -55.19 -3.10 7.74
C THR A 6 -54.06 -2.41 8.52
N LEU A 7 -54.35 -1.83 9.69
CA LEU A 7 -53.34 -1.21 10.53
C LEU A 7 -52.35 -2.25 11.05
N VAL A 8 -52.86 -3.37 11.56
CA VAL A 8 -52.03 -4.50 12.06
C VAL A 8 -51.23 -5.14 10.91
N ALA A 9 -51.83 -5.29 9.72
CA ALA A 9 -51.13 -5.83 8.57
C ALA A 9 -49.94 -4.94 8.15
N ILE A 10 -50.12 -3.60 8.14
CA ILE A 10 -49.05 -2.66 7.80
C ILE A 10 -47.94 -2.67 8.86
N THR A 11 -48.25 -2.73 10.15
CA THR A 11 -47.21 -2.75 11.20
C THR A 11 -46.38 -4.03 11.18
N ILE A 12 -46.99 -5.19 10.93
CA ILE A 12 -46.25 -6.44 10.76
C ILE A 12 -45.37 -6.38 9.51
N LEU A 13 -45.89 -5.80 8.42
CA LEU A 13 -45.15 -5.64 7.17
C LEU A 13 -43.93 -4.72 7.34
N THR A 14 -44.06 -3.58 8.02
CA THR A 14 -42.92 -2.67 8.22
C THR A 14 -41.84 -3.30 9.08
N VAL A 15 -42.19 -3.98 10.18
CA VAL A 15 -41.22 -4.70 11.02
C VAL A 15 -40.54 -5.82 10.23
N ALA A 16 -41.28 -6.56 9.41
CA ALA A 16 -40.75 -7.64 8.58
C ALA A 16 -39.73 -7.15 7.54
N ILE A 17 -39.83 -5.90 7.05
CA ILE A 17 -38.91 -5.33 6.05
C ILE A 17 -37.66 -4.73 6.69
N ILE A 18 -37.75 -4.17 7.90
CA ILE A 18 -36.62 -3.50 8.56
C ILE A 18 -35.48 -4.48 8.86
N ALA A 19 -35.80 -5.69 9.32
CA ALA A 19 -34.79 -6.71 9.66
C ALA A 19 -33.88 -7.09 8.46
N PRO A 20 -34.41 -7.53 7.30
CA PRO A 20 -33.58 -7.84 6.14
C PRO A 20 -32.87 -6.60 5.58
N MET A 21 -33.50 -5.42 5.60
CA MET A 21 -32.85 -4.20 5.13
C MET A 21 -31.61 -3.84 5.96
N SER A 22 -31.71 -3.94 7.29
CA SER A 22 -30.55 -3.70 8.18
C SER A 22 -29.40 -4.67 7.90
N LEU A 23 -29.69 -5.95 7.65
CA LEU A 23 -28.68 -6.94 7.27
C LEU A 23 -28.02 -6.60 5.93
N THR A 24 -28.80 -6.17 4.93
CA THR A 24 -28.23 -5.78 3.62
C THR A 24 -27.31 -4.56 3.72
N MET A 25 -27.66 -3.55 4.53
CA MET A 25 -26.80 -2.38 4.75
C MET A 25 -25.47 -2.76 5.41
N GLN A 26 -25.51 -3.67 6.40
CA GLN A 26 -24.31 -4.19 7.05
C GLN A 26 -23.44 -4.99 6.06
N SER A 27 -24.05 -5.85 5.24
CA SER A 27 -23.36 -6.62 4.21
C SER A 27 -22.69 -5.73 3.15
N LEU A 28 -23.37 -4.66 2.71
CA LEU A 28 -22.82 -3.71 1.75
C LEU A 28 -21.64 -2.93 2.34
N SER A 29 -21.76 -2.47 3.59
CA SER A 29 -20.68 -1.81 4.32
C SER A 29 -19.45 -2.71 4.47
N ALA A 30 -19.66 -3.97 4.86
CA ALA A 30 -18.59 -4.96 4.95
C ALA A 30 -17.94 -5.24 3.58
N SER A 31 -18.72 -5.26 2.50
CA SER A 31 -18.22 -5.47 1.14
C SER A 31 -17.35 -4.31 0.67
N TYR A 32 -17.74 -3.06 0.94
CA TYR A 32 -16.89 -1.90 0.64
C TYR A 32 -15.60 -1.93 1.45
N TYR A 33 -15.68 -2.22 2.73
CA TYR A 33 -14.49 -2.36 3.57
C TYR A 33 -13.53 -3.44 3.03
N ALA A 34 -14.05 -4.62 2.70
CA ALA A 34 -13.26 -5.72 2.17
C ALA A 34 -12.60 -5.36 0.82
N ARG A 35 -13.35 -4.73 -0.10
CA ARG A 35 -12.81 -4.25 -1.37
C ARG A 35 -11.65 -3.27 -1.15
N ASP A 36 -11.84 -2.32 -0.23
CA ASP A 36 -10.85 -1.29 0.04
C ASP A 36 -9.59 -1.88 0.69
N GLN A 37 -9.75 -2.89 1.54
CA GLN A 37 -8.66 -3.62 2.16
C GLN A 37 -7.87 -4.47 1.15
N ILE A 38 -8.56 -5.12 0.19
CA ILE A 38 -7.89 -5.86 -0.90
C ILE A 38 -7.08 -4.90 -1.78
N ALA A 39 -7.63 -3.73 -2.12
CA ALA A 39 -6.90 -2.70 -2.85
C ALA A 39 -5.65 -2.27 -2.08
N ALA A 40 -5.78 -1.96 -0.79
CA ALA A 40 -4.64 -1.58 0.05
C ALA A 40 -3.56 -2.68 0.13
N PHE A 41 -3.96 -3.95 0.19
CA PHE A 41 -3.04 -5.09 0.16
C PHE A 41 -2.26 -5.18 -1.16
N ASN A 42 -2.94 -5.09 -2.30
CA ASN A 42 -2.27 -5.12 -3.60
C ASN A 42 -1.34 -3.91 -3.80
N LEU A 43 -1.78 -2.71 -3.42
CA LEU A 43 -0.94 -1.51 -3.45
C LEU A 43 0.31 -1.64 -2.58
N GLY A 44 0.19 -2.30 -1.43
CA GLY A 44 1.31 -2.63 -0.57
C GLY A 44 2.28 -3.61 -1.25
N GLN A 45 1.77 -4.72 -1.79
CA GLN A 45 2.58 -5.76 -2.42
C GLN A 45 3.36 -5.24 -3.64
N GLU A 46 2.72 -4.44 -4.48
CA GLU A 46 3.38 -3.85 -5.66
C GLU A 46 4.57 -2.96 -5.27
N ALA A 47 4.48 -2.23 -4.17
CA ALA A 47 5.58 -1.41 -3.68
C ALA A 47 6.75 -2.26 -3.16
N ILE A 48 6.47 -3.34 -2.41
CA ILE A 48 7.50 -4.29 -1.98
C ILE A 48 8.19 -4.92 -3.19
N GLU A 49 7.41 -5.37 -4.19
CA GLU A 49 7.95 -5.96 -5.41
C GLU A 49 8.79 -4.96 -6.21
N SER A 50 8.42 -3.69 -6.24
CA SER A 50 9.21 -2.64 -6.89
C SER A 50 10.54 -2.40 -6.17
N VAL A 51 10.55 -2.38 -4.82
CA VAL A 51 11.80 -2.29 -4.04
C VAL A 51 12.68 -3.52 -4.28
N ARG A 52 12.07 -4.72 -4.36
CA ARG A 52 12.77 -5.96 -4.72
C ARG A 52 13.37 -5.88 -6.12
N ALA A 53 12.63 -5.37 -7.10
CA ALA A 53 13.09 -5.19 -8.47
C ALA A 53 14.31 -4.25 -8.55
N ILE A 54 14.35 -3.17 -7.77
CA ILE A 54 15.51 -2.28 -7.66
C ILE A 54 16.73 -3.04 -7.12
N ARG A 55 16.57 -3.75 -6.01
CA ARG A 55 17.65 -4.57 -5.42
C ARG A 55 18.17 -5.60 -6.43
N ASP A 56 17.28 -6.31 -7.11
CA ASP A 56 17.64 -7.35 -8.06
C ASP A 56 18.32 -6.76 -9.31
N GLY A 57 17.90 -5.57 -9.74
CA GLY A 57 18.61 -4.77 -10.74
C GLY A 57 20.03 -4.40 -10.30
N ASN A 58 20.22 -4.01 -9.04
CA ASN A 58 21.53 -3.72 -8.48
C ASN A 58 22.45 -4.96 -8.45
N ILE A 59 21.91 -6.15 -8.15
CA ILE A 59 22.64 -7.43 -8.23
C ILE A 59 23.23 -7.61 -9.63
N LEU A 60 22.42 -7.42 -10.67
CA LEU A 60 22.86 -7.58 -12.06
C LEU A 60 23.96 -6.56 -12.41
N ARG A 61 23.82 -5.32 -11.96
CA ARG A 61 24.82 -4.27 -12.20
C ARG A 61 26.16 -4.58 -11.55
N ILE A 62 26.15 -5.08 -10.31
CA ILE A 62 27.35 -5.53 -9.62
C ILE A 62 27.98 -6.71 -10.39
N ALA A 63 27.17 -7.67 -10.84
CA ALA A 63 27.64 -8.84 -11.59
C ALA A 63 28.29 -8.47 -12.95
N TYR A 64 27.84 -7.39 -13.59
CA TYR A 64 28.38 -6.90 -14.87
C TYR A 64 29.37 -5.75 -14.74
N ASP A 65 29.80 -5.40 -13.51
CA ASP A 65 30.71 -4.29 -13.23
C ASP A 65 30.22 -2.97 -13.89
N GLN A 66 28.91 -2.71 -13.79
CA GLN A 66 28.24 -1.51 -14.33
C GLN A 66 28.02 -0.49 -13.19
N PRO A 67 28.95 0.45 -12.98
CA PRO A 67 28.85 1.40 -11.88
C PRO A 67 27.64 2.33 -12.02
N ASP A 68 27.10 2.79 -10.89
CA ASP A 68 26.21 3.95 -10.84
C ASP A 68 26.98 5.19 -10.42
N PRO A 69 26.95 6.30 -11.18
CA PRO A 69 27.49 7.56 -10.71
C PRO A 69 26.78 8.08 -9.44
N GLU A 70 25.51 7.74 -9.22
CA GLU A 70 24.75 8.11 -8.02
C GLU A 70 25.06 7.20 -6.83
N CYS A 71 25.85 6.14 -7.03
CA CYS A 71 26.07 5.09 -6.05
C CYS A 71 27.45 4.43 -6.20
N SER A 72 28.45 5.08 -5.62
CA SER A 72 29.83 4.64 -5.65
C SER A 72 30.40 4.58 -4.23
N PRO A 73 30.73 3.38 -3.69
CA PRO A 73 30.71 2.07 -4.36
C PRO A 73 29.28 1.57 -4.61
N MET A 74 29.13 0.75 -5.65
CA MET A 74 27.85 0.10 -5.96
C MET A 74 27.50 -0.89 -4.86
N THR A 75 26.28 -0.79 -4.32
CA THR A 75 25.76 -1.72 -3.31
C THR A 75 24.40 -2.29 -3.73
N LEU A 76 24.00 -3.40 -3.11
CA LEU A 76 22.70 -4.04 -3.37
C LEU A 76 21.51 -3.15 -3.00
N LEU A 77 21.67 -2.34 -1.96
CA LEU A 77 20.65 -1.44 -1.44
C LEU A 77 20.71 -0.04 -2.06
N CYS A 78 21.50 0.09 -3.12
CA CYS A 78 21.63 1.33 -3.85
C CYS A 78 20.28 1.88 -4.31
N SER A 79 20.10 3.20 -4.22
CA SER A 79 18.85 3.91 -4.55
C SER A 79 17.64 3.57 -3.69
N ILE A 80 17.79 2.75 -2.63
CA ILE A 80 16.75 2.48 -1.64
C ILE A 80 17.05 3.35 -0.40
N PRO A 81 16.22 4.35 -0.08
CA PRO A 81 16.39 5.17 1.11
C PRO A 81 16.22 4.34 2.38
N ILE A 82 17.27 4.29 3.21
CA ILE A 82 17.24 3.59 4.49
C ILE A 82 16.98 4.59 5.62
N GLY A 83 16.10 4.26 6.57
CA GLY A 83 15.80 5.09 7.73
C GLY A 83 14.97 6.34 7.44
N THR A 84 14.45 6.48 6.22
CA THR A 84 13.59 7.62 5.83
C THR A 84 12.38 7.11 5.04
N PRO A 85 11.17 7.65 5.28
CA PRO A 85 9.98 7.27 4.52
C PRO A 85 10.08 7.78 3.09
N PHE A 86 9.63 6.97 2.15
CA PHE A 86 9.58 7.33 0.73
C PHE A 86 8.33 6.81 0.05
N VAL A 87 8.03 7.41 -1.10
CA VAL A 87 7.07 6.88 -2.07
C VAL A 87 7.81 6.27 -3.23
N ILE A 88 7.19 5.27 -3.85
CA ILE A 88 7.69 4.60 -5.06
C ILE A 88 6.60 4.61 -6.11
N ASP A 89 6.93 5.00 -7.34
CA ASP A 89 6.11 4.77 -8.52
C ASP A 89 6.46 3.40 -9.09
N THR A 90 5.50 2.48 -9.08
CA THR A 90 5.72 1.06 -9.40
C THR A 90 5.84 0.81 -10.91
N ARG A 91 5.61 1.84 -11.74
CA ARG A 91 5.64 1.73 -13.21
C ARG A 91 7.04 1.86 -13.77
N ASP A 92 7.87 2.69 -13.12
CA ASP A 92 9.25 2.97 -13.50
C ASP A 92 10.25 2.76 -12.34
N ASN A 93 9.76 2.32 -11.18
CA ASN A 93 10.53 2.15 -9.94
C ASN A 93 11.14 3.47 -9.43
N ALA A 94 10.58 4.62 -9.81
CA ALA A 94 11.08 5.91 -9.33
C ALA A 94 10.77 6.09 -7.84
N ILE A 95 11.82 6.30 -7.04
CA ILE A 95 11.70 6.58 -5.60
C ILE A 95 11.79 8.08 -5.35
N THR A 96 10.92 8.59 -4.48
CA THR A 96 10.99 9.95 -3.97
C THR A 96 10.88 9.94 -2.44
N VAL A 97 11.89 10.47 -1.75
CA VAL A 97 11.90 10.59 -0.29
C VAL A 97 10.86 11.61 0.16
N CYS A 98 10.11 11.29 1.22
CA CYS A 98 9.13 12.21 1.77
C CYS A 98 9.79 13.25 2.68
N THR A 99 9.82 14.52 2.27
CA THR A 99 10.33 15.65 3.07
C THR A 99 9.23 16.25 3.96
N GLY A 100 8.41 15.41 4.59
CA GLY A 100 7.19 15.78 5.31
C GLY A 100 6.12 14.69 5.21
N ALA A 101 4.85 15.10 5.09
CA ALA A 101 3.79 14.16 4.76
C ALA A 101 3.95 13.64 3.33
N CYS A 102 3.95 12.32 3.14
CA CYS A 102 3.99 11.72 1.82
C CYS A 102 2.70 12.06 1.03
N PRO A 103 2.80 12.35 -0.28
CA PRO A 103 1.64 12.67 -1.10
C PRO A 103 0.68 11.47 -1.24
N PRO A 104 -0.62 11.72 -1.46
CA PRO A 104 -1.56 10.65 -1.79
C PRO A 104 -1.15 9.98 -3.10
N LEU A 105 -1.45 8.69 -3.22
CA LEU A 105 -1.26 7.94 -4.45
C LEU A 105 -2.22 8.47 -5.52
N GLN A 106 -1.78 8.58 -6.76
CA GLN A 106 -2.58 9.12 -7.86
C GLN A 106 -3.01 8.00 -8.82
N THR A 107 -4.04 8.25 -9.63
CA THR A 107 -4.51 7.32 -10.65
C THR A 107 -5.02 8.02 -11.90
N ASP A 108 -4.89 7.37 -13.06
CA ASP A 108 -5.57 7.69 -14.31
C ASP A 108 -6.89 6.92 -14.51
N GLY A 109 -7.22 6.02 -13.58
CA GLY A 109 -8.37 5.11 -13.65
C GLY A 109 -8.00 3.66 -13.93
N ASP A 110 -6.81 3.40 -14.48
CA ASP A 110 -6.31 2.06 -14.80
C ASP A 110 -5.13 1.67 -13.89
N LEU A 111 -4.18 2.59 -13.68
CA LEU A 111 -2.96 2.38 -12.92
C LEU A 111 -2.87 3.32 -11.72
N TYR A 112 -2.00 2.97 -10.78
CA TYR A 112 -1.63 3.81 -9.65
C TYR A 112 -0.18 4.26 -9.77
N GLY A 113 0.11 5.49 -9.34
CA GLY A 113 1.45 6.08 -9.47
C GLY A 113 1.50 7.53 -9.01
N TYR A 114 2.51 8.26 -9.47
CA TYR A 114 2.76 9.67 -9.14
C TYR A 114 3.01 10.50 -10.39
N GLN A 115 2.14 10.36 -11.40
CA GLN A 115 2.27 11.09 -12.66
C GLN A 115 1.57 12.44 -12.63
N SER A 116 2.21 13.44 -13.24
CA SER A 116 1.57 14.73 -13.51
C SER A 116 0.28 14.57 -14.31
N GLY A 117 -0.79 15.22 -13.85
CA GLY A 117 -2.12 15.18 -14.47
C GLY A 117 -3.02 14.05 -13.99
N TRP A 118 -2.54 13.14 -13.14
CA TRP A 118 -3.37 12.10 -12.52
C TRP A 118 -4.14 12.66 -11.32
N ALA A 119 -5.27 12.04 -11.01
CA ALA A 119 -6.11 12.46 -9.89
C ALA A 119 -5.66 11.80 -8.59
N ASP A 120 -5.62 12.58 -7.51
CA ASP A 120 -5.34 12.07 -6.18
C ASP A 120 -6.41 11.05 -5.76
N THR A 121 -5.96 9.92 -5.26
CA THR A 121 -6.82 8.90 -4.67
C THR A 121 -6.97 9.15 -3.17
N ARG A 122 -7.86 8.40 -2.54
CA ARG A 122 -7.99 8.38 -1.07
C ARG A 122 -6.90 7.56 -0.36
N TYR A 123 -6.01 6.91 -1.11
CA TYR A 123 -4.97 6.04 -0.56
C TYR A 123 -3.67 6.82 -0.44
N THR A 124 -3.02 6.73 0.70
CA THR A 124 -1.63 7.16 0.88
C THR A 124 -0.79 5.94 1.19
N ARG A 125 0.23 5.69 0.36
CA ARG A 125 1.17 4.59 0.50
C ARG A 125 2.53 5.13 0.93
N ILE A 126 3.07 4.61 2.02
CA ILE A 126 4.37 4.98 2.57
C ILE A 126 5.22 3.73 2.66
N VAL A 127 6.43 3.79 2.13
CA VAL A 127 7.43 2.73 2.23
C VAL A 127 8.50 3.16 3.21
N ASN A 128 8.87 2.28 4.13
CA ASN A 128 10.04 2.43 4.99
C ASN A 128 10.95 1.21 4.79
N ALA A 129 12.24 1.46 4.60
CA ALA A 129 13.25 0.42 4.59
C ALA A 129 14.22 0.68 5.75
N ASP A 130 14.39 -0.30 6.62
CA ASP A 130 15.25 -0.21 7.80
C ASP A 130 16.07 -1.49 7.92
N PHE A 131 17.32 -1.39 8.37
CA PHE A 131 18.10 -2.58 8.69
C PHE A 131 17.42 -3.36 9.82
N VAL A 132 17.42 -4.69 9.70
CA VAL A 132 16.97 -5.57 10.78
C VAL A 132 17.95 -5.46 11.95
N GLU A 133 17.43 -5.35 13.17
CA GLU A 133 18.26 -5.18 14.37
C GLU A 133 19.32 -6.28 14.49
N GLY A 134 20.58 -5.87 14.68
CA GLY A 134 21.71 -6.79 14.83
C GLY A 134 22.35 -7.26 13.51
N THR A 135 21.92 -6.77 12.34
CA THR A 135 22.55 -7.08 11.06
C THR A 135 22.50 -5.90 10.08
N THR A 136 23.50 -5.81 9.19
CA THR A 136 23.52 -4.89 8.04
C THR A 136 23.26 -5.62 6.71
N ASP A 137 23.08 -6.93 6.76
CA ASP A 137 22.84 -7.79 5.60
C ASP A 137 21.35 -8.05 5.34
N GLU A 138 20.46 -7.47 6.13
CA GLU A 138 19.03 -7.66 5.96
C GLU A 138 18.31 -6.35 6.19
N ILE A 139 17.49 -5.94 5.23
CA ILE A 139 16.55 -4.83 5.43
C ILE A 139 15.14 -5.36 5.55
N ARG A 140 14.36 -4.75 6.45
CA ARG A 140 12.92 -4.88 6.47
C ARG A 140 12.31 -3.74 5.68
N VAL A 141 11.62 -4.10 4.60
CA VAL A 141 10.79 -3.17 3.84
C VAL A 141 9.38 -3.28 4.38
N SER A 142 8.87 -2.21 4.95
CA SER A 142 7.49 -2.10 5.41
C SER A 142 6.73 -1.11 4.55
N VAL A 143 5.53 -1.49 4.13
CA VAL A 143 4.62 -0.64 3.36
C VAL A 143 3.35 -0.45 4.13
N GLU A 144 3.07 0.80 4.46
CA GLU A 144 1.84 1.23 5.10
C GLU A 144 0.94 1.91 4.07
N VAL A 145 -0.28 1.40 3.93
CA VAL A 145 -1.33 2.01 3.10
C VAL A 145 -2.43 2.51 4.01
N THR A 146 -2.69 3.81 3.97
CA THR A 146 -3.76 4.46 4.72
C THR A 146 -4.86 4.94 3.79
N TRP A 147 -6.12 4.86 4.23
CA TRP A 147 -7.25 5.41 3.50
C TRP A 147 -8.39 5.84 4.41
N ILE A 148 -9.24 6.73 3.90
CA ILE A 148 -10.43 7.22 4.61
C ILE A 148 -11.62 6.30 4.28
N ALA A 149 -12.15 5.59 5.28
CA ALA A 149 -13.28 4.65 5.16
C ALA A 149 -14.65 5.25 5.54
N GLY A 150 -14.71 6.57 5.70
CA GLY A 150 -15.92 7.32 6.09
C GLY A 150 -15.58 8.71 6.61
N PRO A 151 -16.56 9.48 7.10
CA PRO A 151 -16.36 10.91 7.42
C PRO A 151 -15.23 11.22 8.43
N ARG A 152 -14.83 10.25 9.26
CA ARG A 152 -13.82 10.42 10.33
C ARG A 152 -12.99 9.17 10.64
N GLN A 153 -13.04 8.14 9.79
CA GLN A 153 -12.32 6.90 10.07
C GLN A 153 -11.20 6.68 9.07
N THR A 154 -9.97 6.91 9.53
CA THR A 154 -8.76 6.47 8.82
C THR A 154 -8.53 5.00 9.14
N ARG A 155 -8.31 4.23 8.09
CA ARG A 155 -7.91 2.82 8.17
C ARG A 155 -6.47 2.73 7.67
N THR A 156 -5.76 1.76 8.24
CA THR A 156 -4.37 1.49 7.92
C THR A 156 -4.23 0.01 7.67
N PHE A 157 -3.44 -0.33 6.67
CA PHE A 157 -3.04 -1.68 6.36
C PHE A 157 -1.53 -1.69 6.14
N THR A 158 -0.82 -2.58 6.84
CA THR A 158 0.64 -2.63 6.81
C THR A 158 1.07 -4.05 6.46
N ILE A 159 1.95 -4.17 5.47
CA ILE A 159 2.68 -5.40 5.18
C ILE A 159 4.17 -5.12 5.24
N TYR A 160 4.94 -6.18 5.48
CA TYR A 160 6.37 -6.09 5.48
C TYR A 160 6.97 -7.35 4.88
N GLU A 161 8.14 -7.19 4.30
CA GLU A 161 9.01 -8.28 3.91
C GLU A 161 10.44 -7.96 4.30
N ASN A 162 11.21 -9.01 4.53
CA ASN A 162 12.63 -8.89 4.74
C ASN A 162 13.36 -9.22 3.44
N LEU A 163 14.29 -8.36 3.03
CA LEU A 163 15.16 -8.55 1.89
C LEU A 163 16.58 -8.79 2.39
N TYR A 164 17.03 -10.03 2.23
CA TYR A 164 18.38 -10.45 2.61
C TYR A 164 19.41 -10.13 1.51
N ARG A 165 20.62 -9.82 1.94
CA ARG A 165 21.82 -9.65 1.14
C ARG A 165 22.49 -11.01 0.96
N TRP A 166 22.10 -11.70 -0.10
CA TRP A 166 22.62 -13.04 -0.41
C TRP A 166 23.85 -13.02 -1.35
N VAL A 167 24.27 -11.84 -1.83
CA VAL A 167 25.46 -11.66 -2.68
C VAL A 167 26.45 -10.73 -1.97
N ASN A 168 27.73 -11.09 -1.98
CA ASN A 168 28.80 -10.24 -1.46
C ASN A 168 29.13 -9.13 -2.46
N ASP A 169 28.72 -7.90 -2.16
CA ASP A 169 29.06 -6.68 -2.93
C ASP A 169 30.24 -5.87 -2.31
N GLY A 170 30.88 -6.41 -1.27
CA GLY A 170 32.00 -5.75 -0.57
C GLY A 170 31.62 -4.66 0.43
N SER A 171 30.34 -4.33 0.61
CA SER A 171 29.84 -3.33 1.57
C SER A 171 29.48 -3.86 2.96
N SER A 172 29.78 -5.13 3.27
CA SER A 172 29.50 -5.76 4.57
C SER A 172 30.67 -5.45 5.49
N VAL A 173 30.42 -4.63 6.51
CA VAL A 173 31.35 -4.40 7.62
C VAL A 173 31.16 -5.43 8.72
#